data_AF-A0A7K2YF46-F1
#
_entry.id   AF-A0A7K2YF46-F1
#
_cell.length_a   1.000
_cell.length_b   1.000
_cell.length_c   1.000
_cell.angle_alpha   90.00
_cell.angle_beta   90.00
_cell.angle_gamma   90.00
#
_symmetry.space_group_name_H-M   'P 1'
#
loop_
_entity.id
_entity.type
_entity.pdbx_description
1 polymer ?
#
loop_
_entity_poly.entity_id
_entity_poly.type
_entity_poly.pdbx_seq_one_letter_code
_entity_poly.pdbx_strand_id
1 'polypeptide(L)'
;MTRGGIGAARVGKALGLVPRQVRLAARTGLLAQHQDGTFDADAVARAAADPVPFLTALSREEPLTAGEAAHRLGISRERFRRVAASAALPVVDRLHQSRHGRDLEVRYYRTADVDTLHPHIVADRELREAARTVARSLAATKAAATRAHNRELAHNARLYLAGLAPDADTDPADTVAFTCALAYLHGTVPARLRRFMDDPRVRDITEIAQQCRYKPAEIADLLTAVTPRALTALRALARPHRVWAVLGVTAEEIAHHVPSIGRHIAAERLRVLADTPPHWLLELHADRELEHATAAVTRWLDREWHAQQRRAEAVCRAAEAVIDHMSDDAVAELFGVPVDLILELRPRSNRWTTAYVEELLHTRPLWLRSAHLARAEIARR
;
A
#
# COMPACT_ATOMS: atom_id res chain seq x y z
N MET A 1 -64.05 49.18 52.07
CA MET A 1 -63.52 48.27 53.09
C MET A 1 -62.50 47.37 52.44
N THR A 2 -61.21 47.68 52.59
CA THR A 2 -60.11 46.84 52.08
C THR A 2 -60.11 45.53 52.86
N ARG A 3 -60.63 44.44 52.24
CA ARG A 3 -60.42 43.09 52.73
C ARG A 3 -58.90 42.89 52.80
N GLY A 4 -58.38 42.62 54.01
CA GLY A 4 -56.95 42.43 54.22
C GLY A 4 -56.41 41.29 53.35
N GLY A 5 -55.20 41.46 52.82
CA GLY A 5 -54.55 40.44 52.01
C GLY A 5 -54.28 39.16 52.81
N ILE A 6 -54.27 38.02 52.12
CA ILE A 6 -54.06 36.70 52.72
C ILE A 6 -52.57 36.35 52.69
N GLY A 7 -52.00 35.96 53.82
CA GLY A 7 -50.60 35.51 53.88
C GLY A 7 -50.37 34.17 53.16
N ALA A 8 -49.18 33.99 52.58
CA ALA A 8 -48.81 32.84 51.75
C ALA A 8 -49.09 31.46 52.38
N ALA A 9 -48.90 31.31 53.70
CA ALA A 9 -49.17 30.06 54.40
C ALA A 9 -50.67 29.72 54.45
N ARG A 10 -51.53 30.75 54.58
CA ARG A 10 -52.99 30.59 54.52
C ARG A 10 -53.46 30.27 53.10
N VAL A 11 -52.86 30.90 52.08
CA VAL A 11 -53.11 30.57 50.68
C VAL A 11 -52.75 29.13 50.36
N GLY A 12 -51.56 28.68 50.78
CA GLY A 12 -51.11 27.29 50.60
C GLY A 12 -52.07 26.29 51.23
N LYS A 13 -52.53 26.56 52.47
CA LYS A 13 -53.53 25.72 53.15
C LYS A 13 -54.90 25.73 52.45
N ALA A 14 -55.36 26.88 51.97
CA ALA A 14 -56.67 27.02 51.33
C ALA A 14 -56.74 26.34 49.95
N LEU A 15 -55.64 26.36 49.19
CA LEU A 15 -55.57 25.83 47.83
C LEU A 15 -54.87 24.47 47.74
N GLY A 16 -54.43 23.89 48.86
CA GLY A 16 -53.70 22.61 48.90
C GLY A 16 -52.32 22.67 48.23
N LEU A 17 -51.69 23.84 48.18
CA LEU A 17 -50.43 24.08 47.47
C LEU A 17 -49.23 24.06 48.41
N VAL A 18 -48.09 23.54 47.91
CA VAL A 18 -46.80 23.69 48.61
C VAL A 18 -46.25 25.12 48.44
N PRO A 19 -45.37 25.60 49.34
CA PRO A 19 -44.84 26.98 49.29
C PRO A 19 -44.17 27.37 47.96
N ARG A 20 -43.62 26.40 47.22
CA ARG A 20 -43.06 26.64 45.87
C ARG A 20 -44.15 26.92 44.83
N GLN A 21 -45.27 26.21 44.90
CA GLN A 21 -46.40 26.38 43.97
C GLN A 21 -47.14 27.70 44.22
N VAL A 22 -47.27 28.13 45.48
CA VAL A 22 -47.82 29.46 45.81
C VAL A 22 -46.96 30.57 45.22
N ARG A 23 -45.63 30.46 45.32
CA ARG A 23 -44.68 31.41 44.71
C ARG A 23 -44.72 31.37 43.18
N LEU A 24 -44.88 30.19 42.59
CA LEU A 24 -45.04 30.04 41.15
C LEU A 24 -46.32 30.74 40.67
N ALA A 25 -47.44 30.49 41.33
CA ALA A 25 -48.72 31.13 41.02
C ALA A 25 -48.66 32.66 41.13
N ALA A 26 -47.92 33.19 42.11
CA ALA A 26 -47.65 34.62 42.23
C ALA A 26 -46.83 35.16 41.05
N ARG A 27 -45.72 34.48 40.75
CA ARG A 27 -44.75 34.89 39.72
C ARG A 27 -45.35 34.83 38.31
N THR A 28 -46.27 33.91 38.05
CA THR A 28 -46.94 33.75 36.75
C THR A 28 -48.23 34.56 36.65
N GLY A 29 -48.60 35.29 37.70
CA GLY A 29 -49.82 36.11 37.73
C GLY A 29 -51.12 35.32 37.88
N LEU A 30 -51.05 34.01 38.12
CA LEU A 30 -52.23 33.17 38.41
C LEU A 30 -52.89 33.55 39.74
N LEU A 31 -52.13 34.08 40.69
CA LEU A 31 -52.63 34.72 41.90
C LEU A 31 -52.05 36.13 41.99
N ALA A 32 -52.93 37.13 42.15
CA ALA A 32 -52.51 38.51 42.34
C ALA A 32 -51.84 38.68 43.72
N GLN A 33 -50.60 39.18 43.70
CA GLN A 33 -49.82 39.48 44.91
C GLN A 33 -49.67 40.99 45.06
N HIS A 34 -49.95 41.50 46.26
CA HIS A 34 -49.74 42.88 46.65
C HIS A 34 -48.26 43.15 46.99
N GLN A 35 -47.88 44.43 47.02
CA GLN A 35 -46.50 44.86 47.29
C GLN A 35 -45.99 44.48 48.68
N ASP A 36 -46.90 44.29 49.64
CA ASP A 36 -46.61 43.82 51.01
C ASP A 36 -46.41 42.30 51.10
N GLY A 37 -46.47 41.60 49.96
CA GLY A 37 -46.32 40.16 49.85
C GLY A 37 -47.57 39.35 50.17
N THR A 38 -48.68 40.01 50.50
CA THR A 38 -49.99 39.36 50.71
C THR A 38 -50.73 39.12 49.39
N PHE A 39 -51.69 38.20 49.39
CA PHE A 39 -52.45 37.82 48.20
C PHE A 39 -53.87 38.40 48.22
N ASP A 40 -54.39 38.75 47.05
CA ASP A 40 -55.76 39.21 46.89
C ASP A 40 -56.75 38.12 47.34
N ALA A 41 -57.55 38.45 48.36
CA ALA A 41 -58.50 37.53 48.97
C ALA A 41 -59.57 37.05 47.98
N ASP A 42 -60.00 37.89 47.04
CA ASP A 42 -61.03 37.53 46.06
C ASP A 42 -60.45 36.62 44.97
N ALA A 43 -59.19 36.81 44.57
CA ALA A 43 -58.48 35.88 43.68
C ALA A 43 -58.30 34.50 44.31
N VAL A 44 -57.90 34.44 45.59
CA VAL A 44 -57.75 33.17 46.34
C VAL A 44 -59.10 32.47 46.52
N ALA A 45 -60.17 33.21 46.84
CA ALA A 45 -61.51 32.64 46.98
C ALA A 45 -62.03 32.06 45.66
N ARG A 46 -61.80 32.72 44.52
CA ARG A 46 -62.16 32.19 43.19
C ARG A 46 -61.40 30.90 42.86
N ALA A 47 -60.09 30.86 43.12
CA ALA A 47 -59.29 29.67 42.91
C ALA A 47 -59.70 28.50 43.82
N ALA A 48 -60.16 28.79 45.05
CA ALA A 48 -60.66 27.77 45.97
C ALA A 48 -62.07 27.25 45.58
N ALA A 49 -62.91 28.11 44.99
CA ALA A 49 -64.25 27.75 44.54
C ALA A 49 -64.23 26.86 43.29
N ASP A 50 -63.22 27.01 42.42
CA ASP A 50 -63.02 26.16 41.25
C ASP A 50 -61.54 25.74 41.10
N PRO A 51 -61.10 24.71 41.85
CA PRO A 51 -59.69 24.36 41.94
C PRO A 51 -59.15 23.68 40.68
N VAL A 52 -60.00 23.02 39.89
CA VAL A 52 -59.53 22.18 38.76
C VAL A 52 -58.91 23.03 37.63
N PRO A 53 -59.56 24.09 37.12
CA PRO A 53 -58.97 24.97 36.11
C PRO A 53 -57.73 25.69 36.63
N PHE A 54 -57.75 26.11 37.90
CA PHE A 54 -56.61 26.78 38.53
C PHE A 54 -55.39 25.86 38.63
N LEU A 55 -55.55 24.64 39.16
CA LEU A 55 -54.46 23.66 39.25
C LEU A 55 -53.95 23.24 37.88
N THR A 56 -54.84 23.13 36.88
CA THR A 56 -54.47 22.85 35.49
C THR A 56 -53.62 23.98 34.92
N ALA A 57 -54.03 25.25 35.11
CA ALA A 57 -53.25 26.41 34.69
C ALA A 57 -51.90 26.45 35.40
N LEU A 58 -51.86 26.17 36.71
CA LEU A 58 -50.62 26.14 37.48
C LEU A 58 -49.66 25.04 37.01
N SER A 59 -50.15 23.84 36.71
CA SER A 59 -49.32 22.74 36.18
C SER A 59 -48.65 23.08 34.84
N ARG A 60 -49.32 23.87 34.00
CA ARG A 60 -48.78 24.37 32.73
C ARG A 60 -47.64 25.38 32.91
N GLU A 61 -47.60 26.04 34.07
CA GLU A 61 -46.52 26.96 34.42
C GLU A 61 -45.30 26.29 35.06
N GLU A 62 -45.42 25.02 35.46
CA GLU A 62 -44.35 24.36 36.22
C GLU A 62 -43.03 24.32 35.43
N PRO A 63 -41.90 24.67 36.05
CA PRO A 63 -40.61 24.66 35.39
C PRO A 63 -40.05 23.23 35.32
N LEU A 64 -39.76 22.76 34.10
CA LEU A 64 -39.17 21.46 33.80
C LEU A 64 -37.70 21.60 33.41
N THR A 65 -36.86 20.72 33.93
CA THR A 65 -35.49 20.53 33.42
C THR A 65 -35.51 19.89 32.03
N ALA A 66 -34.39 19.98 31.30
CA ALA A 66 -34.24 19.30 30.01
C ALA A 66 -34.46 17.77 30.08
N GLY A 67 -34.23 17.15 31.23
CA GLY A 67 -34.49 15.71 31.41
C GLY A 67 -35.98 15.41 31.54
N GLU A 68 -36.68 16.17 32.38
CA GLU A 68 -38.13 16.04 32.59
C GLU A 68 -38.91 16.39 31.33
N ALA A 69 -38.52 17.46 30.63
CA ALA A 69 -39.13 17.85 29.37
C ALA A 69 -38.92 16.79 28.27
N ALA A 70 -37.72 16.18 28.21
CA ALA A 70 -37.44 15.11 27.26
C ALA A 70 -38.26 13.84 27.56
N HIS A 71 -38.38 13.47 28.84
CA HIS A 71 -39.21 12.36 29.27
C HIS A 71 -40.68 12.59 28.93
N ARG A 72 -41.19 13.79 29.21
CA ARG A 72 -42.55 14.21 28.90
C ARG A 72 -42.88 14.11 27.41
N LEU A 73 -41.92 14.42 26.56
CA LEU A 73 -42.06 14.34 25.10
C LEU A 73 -41.67 12.97 24.50
N GLY A 74 -41.26 12.00 25.34
CA GLY A 74 -40.86 10.67 24.88
C GLY A 74 -39.59 10.64 24.02
N ILE A 75 -38.66 11.59 24.21
CA ILE A 75 -37.41 11.69 23.43
C ILE A 75 -36.18 11.71 24.33
N SER A 76 -34.98 11.56 23.74
CA SER A 76 -33.72 11.69 24.48
C SER A 76 -33.45 13.14 24.87
N ARG A 77 -32.73 13.34 25.98
CA ARG A 77 -32.32 14.66 26.50
C ARG A 77 -31.55 15.49 25.47
N GLU A 78 -30.63 14.89 24.74
CA GLU A 78 -29.82 15.53 23.70
C GLU A 78 -30.68 15.96 22.51
N ARG A 79 -31.70 15.17 22.17
CA ARG A 79 -32.65 15.55 21.13
C ARG A 79 -33.52 16.70 21.59
N PHE A 80 -34.03 16.66 22.82
CA PHE A 80 -34.79 17.78 23.39
C PHE A 80 -33.95 19.06 23.36
N ARG A 81 -32.68 19.03 23.78
CA ARG A 81 -31.79 20.20 23.73
C ARG A 81 -31.67 20.78 22.32
N ARG A 82 -31.52 19.93 21.29
CA ARG A 82 -31.46 20.38 19.89
C ARG A 82 -32.79 20.97 19.42
N VAL A 83 -33.91 20.33 19.74
CA VAL A 83 -35.25 20.81 19.37
C VAL A 83 -35.54 22.13 20.09
N ALA A 84 -35.32 22.22 21.39
CA ALA A 84 -35.49 23.43 22.18
C ALA A 84 -34.63 24.59 21.67
N ALA A 85 -33.38 24.32 21.28
CA ALA A 85 -32.52 25.33 20.65
C ALA A 85 -33.04 25.77 19.28
N SER A 86 -33.49 24.82 18.45
CA SER A 86 -33.99 25.10 17.09
C SER A 86 -35.33 25.84 17.10
N ALA A 87 -36.20 25.50 18.07
CA ALA A 87 -37.48 26.14 18.30
C ALA A 87 -37.37 27.41 19.16
N ALA A 88 -36.15 27.79 19.57
CA ALA A 88 -35.87 28.93 20.44
C ALA A 88 -36.76 28.96 21.70
N LEU A 89 -36.95 27.81 22.35
CA LEU A 89 -37.79 27.71 23.55
C LEU A 89 -37.27 28.64 24.67
N PRO A 90 -38.15 29.45 25.28
CA PRO A 90 -37.74 30.37 26.33
C PRO A 90 -37.32 29.59 27.59
N VAL A 91 -36.23 30.05 28.19
CA VAL A 91 -35.74 29.53 29.47
C VAL A 91 -36.34 30.37 30.57
N VAL A 92 -37.21 29.77 31.39
CA VAL A 92 -37.87 30.48 32.50
C VAL A 92 -37.00 30.59 33.73
N ASP A 93 -36.02 29.71 33.92
CA ASP A 93 -35.11 29.78 35.07
C ASP A 93 -33.76 29.14 34.78
N ARG A 94 -32.72 29.59 35.50
CA ARG A 94 -31.35 29.12 35.36
C ARG A 94 -30.75 28.92 36.75
N LEU A 95 -30.30 27.70 37.01
CA LEU A 95 -29.66 27.34 38.26
C LEU A 95 -28.22 26.87 37.99
N HIS A 96 -27.25 27.53 38.60
CA HIS A 96 -25.85 27.10 38.57
C HIS A 96 -25.62 26.07 39.67
N GLN A 97 -25.17 24.88 39.30
CA GLN A 97 -24.79 23.83 40.24
C GLN A 97 -23.34 23.44 40.00
N SER A 98 -22.51 23.49 41.03
CA SER A 98 -21.17 22.90 40.97
C SER A 98 -21.25 21.43 41.37
N ARG A 99 -20.89 20.53 40.45
CA ARG A 99 -20.86 19.09 40.73
C ARG A 99 -19.61 18.48 40.10
N HIS A 100 -18.83 17.74 40.89
CA HIS A 100 -17.56 17.13 40.47
C HIS A 100 -16.55 18.15 39.88
N GLY A 101 -16.44 19.34 40.49
CA GLY A 101 -15.50 20.38 40.06
C GLY A 101 -15.84 21.06 38.74
N ARG A 102 -17.06 20.86 38.22
CA ARG A 102 -17.58 21.55 37.03
C ARG A 102 -18.83 22.34 37.37
N ASP A 103 -18.89 23.57 36.89
CA ASP A 103 -20.07 24.41 36.98
C ASP A 103 -21.05 24.06 35.85
N LEU A 104 -22.24 23.61 36.23
CA LEU A 104 -23.30 23.19 35.34
C LEU A 104 -24.46 24.19 35.42
N GLU A 105 -24.80 24.81 34.29
CA GLU A 105 -26.02 25.61 34.15
C GLU A 105 -27.21 24.68 33.85
N VAL A 106 -28.12 24.55 34.81
CA VAL A 106 -29.40 23.85 34.63
C VAL A 106 -30.45 24.85 34.17
N ARG A 107 -30.95 24.66 32.95
CA ARG A 107 -32.01 25.47 32.34
C ARG A 107 -33.37 24.83 32.57
N TYR A 108 -34.33 25.65 32.95
CA TYR A 108 -35.72 25.27 33.14
C TYR A 108 -36.60 25.85 32.04
N TYR A 109 -37.55 25.06 31.57
CA TYR A 109 -38.51 25.39 30.52
C TYR A 109 -39.92 25.29 31.09
N ARG A 110 -40.83 26.14 30.66
CA ARG A 110 -42.22 26.08 31.08
C ARG A 110 -42.91 24.85 30.49
N THR A 111 -43.70 24.14 31.29
CA THR A 111 -44.44 22.94 30.83
C THR A 111 -45.30 23.21 29.59
N ALA A 112 -46.02 24.33 29.56
CA ALA A 112 -46.86 24.71 28.42
C ALA A 112 -46.05 24.81 27.11
N ASP A 113 -44.89 25.45 27.16
CA ASP A 113 -44.06 25.69 25.98
C ASP A 113 -43.44 24.37 25.50
N VAL A 114 -43.06 23.48 26.43
CA VAL A 114 -42.62 22.12 26.11
C VAL A 114 -43.73 21.32 25.42
N ASP A 115 -44.96 21.40 25.92
CA ASP A 115 -46.11 20.67 25.35
C ASP A 115 -46.43 21.11 23.93
N THR A 116 -46.15 22.37 23.56
CA THR A 116 -46.33 22.85 22.18
C THR A 116 -45.42 22.13 21.17
N LEU A 117 -44.32 21.51 21.61
CA LEU A 117 -43.43 20.75 20.74
C LEU A 117 -43.97 19.35 20.37
N HIS A 118 -45.00 18.87 21.06
CA HIS A 118 -45.46 17.49 20.92
C HIS A 118 -45.87 17.12 19.48
N PRO A 119 -46.67 17.93 18.75
CA PRO A 119 -47.04 17.63 17.36
C PRO A 119 -45.83 17.57 16.43
N HIS A 120 -44.84 18.44 16.63
CA HIS A 120 -43.61 18.47 15.82
C HIS A 120 -42.75 17.22 16.01
N ILE A 121 -42.70 16.70 17.24
CA ILE A 121 -41.94 15.48 17.56
C ILE A 121 -42.60 14.25 16.94
N VAL A 122 -43.94 14.20 16.91
CA VAL A 122 -44.69 13.13 16.24
C VAL A 122 -44.44 13.18 14.73
N ALA A 123 -44.58 14.34 14.09
CA ALA A 123 -44.32 14.49 12.66
C ALA A 123 -42.86 14.13 12.28
N ASP A 124 -41.88 14.58 13.07
CA ASP A 124 -40.47 14.24 12.86
C ASP A 124 -40.18 12.74 13.08
N ARG A 125 -40.91 12.06 13.96
CA ARG A 125 -40.83 10.61 14.10
C ARG A 125 -41.35 9.90 12.85
N GLU A 126 -42.54 10.28 12.38
CA GLU A 126 -43.15 9.70 11.17
C GLU A 126 -42.26 9.91 9.93
N LEU A 127 -41.74 11.12 9.73
CA LEU A 127 -40.80 11.42 8.64
C LEU A 127 -39.55 10.54 8.67
N ARG A 128 -39.02 10.25 9.85
CA ARG A 128 -37.84 9.37 9.99
C ARG A 128 -38.17 7.91 9.74
N GLU A 129 -39.34 7.44 10.18
CA GLU A 129 -39.81 6.09 9.89
C GLU A 129 -40.04 5.91 8.38
N ALA A 130 -40.63 6.90 7.71
CA ALA A 130 -40.76 6.94 6.26
C ALA A 130 -39.39 6.95 5.55
N ALA A 131 -38.48 7.84 5.97
CA ALA A 131 -37.13 7.93 5.39
C ALA A 131 -36.33 6.63 5.55
N ARG A 132 -36.41 5.96 6.72
CA ARG A 132 -35.78 4.65 6.93
C ARG A 132 -36.36 3.58 6.00
N THR A 133 -37.65 3.61 5.74
CA THR A 133 -38.33 2.66 4.87
C THR A 133 -37.87 2.84 3.42
N VAL A 134 -37.79 4.09 2.94
CA VAL A 134 -37.24 4.41 1.60
C VAL A 134 -35.76 4.03 1.49
N ALA A 135 -34.95 4.30 2.53
CA ALA A 135 -33.55 3.91 2.52
C ALA A 135 -33.36 2.39 2.42
N ARG A 136 -34.21 1.61 3.11
CA ARG A 136 -34.19 0.14 3.03
C ARG A 136 -34.61 -0.36 1.64
N SER A 137 -35.64 0.23 1.03
CA SER A 137 -36.07 -0.19 -0.31
C SER A 137 -35.00 0.13 -1.35
N LEU A 138 -34.38 1.31 -1.31
CA LEU A 138 -33.26 1.68 -2.19
C LEU A 138 -32.05 0.76 -1.98
N ALA A 139 -31.72 0.41 -0.73
CA ALA A 139 -30.66 -0.54 -0.43
C ALA A 139 -30.97 -1.94 -0.98
N ALA A 140 -32.22 -2.40 -0.87
CA ALA A 140 -32.67 -3.67 -1.44
C ALA A 140 -32.58 -3.66 -2.97
N THR A 141 -33.00 -2.57 -3.63
CA THR A 141 -32.88 -2.40 -5.08
C THR A 141 -31.42 -2.40 -5.53
N LYS A 142 -30.54 -1.68 -4.84
CA LYS A 142 -29.10 -1.67 -5.13
C LYS A 142 -28.50 -3.06 -4.97
N ALA A 143 -28.85 -3.78 -3.89
CA ALA A 143 -28.39 -5.15 -3.67
C ALA A 143 -28.91 -6.11 -4.75
N ALA A 144 -30.16 -5.96 -5.21
CA ALA A 144 -30.71 -6.74 -6.30
C ALA A 144 -29.98 -6.48 -7.62
N ALA A 145 -29.72 -5.21 -7.95
CA ALA A 145 -28.94 -4.83 -9.13
C ALA A 145 -27.51 -5.40 -9.09
N THR A 146 -26.82 -5.31 -7.94
CA THR A 146 -25.49 -5.91 -7.76
C THR A 146 -25.53 -7.44 -7.89
N ARG A 147 -26.56 -8.11 -7.38
CA ARG A 147 -26.74 -9.56 -7.58
C ARG A 147 -26.98 -9.91 -9.05
N ALA A 148 -27.79 -9.15 -9.76
CA ALA A 148 -28.04 -9.34 -11.19
C ALA A 148 -26.75 -9.19 -12.01
N HIS A 149 -26.02 -8.10 -11.81
CA HIS A 149 -24.74 -7.86 -12.47
C HIS A 149 -23.70 -8.95 -12.16
N ASN A 150 -23.58 -9.37 -10.89
CA ASN A 150 -22.67 -10.47 -10.52
C ASN A 150 -23.05 -11.82 -11.15
N ARG A 151 -24.35 -12.08 -11.37
CA ARG A 151 -24.79 -13.29 -12.10
C ARG A 151 -24.42 -13.22 -13.57
N GLU A 152 -24.58 -12.05 -14.18
CA GLU A 152 -24.19 -11.80 -15.57
C GLU A 152 -22.68 -11.96 -15.76
N LEU A 153 -21.87 -11.35 -14.88
CA LEU A 153 -20.41 -11.53 -14.88
C LEU A 153 -20.01 -13.00 -14.75
N ALA A 154 -20.62 -13.73 -13.81
CA ALA A 154 -20.36 -15.16 -13.64
C ALA A 154 -20.79 -15.98 -14.87
N HIS A 155 -21.90 -15.63 -15.51
CA HIS A 155 -22.37 -16.27 -16.73
C HIS A 155 -21.40 -16.06 -17.90
N ASN A 156 -20.96 -14.82 -18.12
CA ASN A 156 -20.01 -14.48 -19.19
C ASN A 156 -18.65 -15.14 -18.95
N ALA A 157 -18.16 -15.15 -17.69
CA ALA A 157 -16.94 -15.86 -17.33
C ALA A 157 -17.07 -17.37 -17.59
N ARG A 158 -18.22 -17.99 -17.29
CA ARG A 158 -18.48 -19.40 -17.59
C ARG A 158 -18.45 -19.69 -19.09
N LEU A 159 -19.05 -18.83 -19.91
CA LEU A 159 -19.00 -18.95 -21.37
C LEU A 159 -17.56 -18.84 -21.90
N TYR A 160 -16.80 -17.86 -21.40
CA TYR A 160 -15.41 -17.69 -21.79
C TYR A 160 -14.54 -18.88 -21.39
N LEU A 161 -14.67 -19.36 -20.15
CA LEU A 161 -13.94 -20.54 -19.67
C LEU A 161 -14.33 -21.81 -20.44
N ALA A 162 -15.60 -21.96 -20.83
CA ALA A 162 -16.03 -23.08 -21.66
C ALA A 162 -15.39 -23.04 -23.05
N GLY A 163 -15.18 -21.85 -23.62
CA GLY A 163 -14.41 -21.68 -24.87
C GLY A 163 -12.92 -22.00 -24.73
N LEU A 164 -12.36 -21.95 -23.52
CA LEU A 164 -10.98 -22.36 -23.21
C LEU A 164 -10.88 -23.84 -22.80
N ALA A 165 -12.00 -24.54 -22.64
CA ALA A 165 -11.99 -25.91 -22.16
C ALA A 165 -11.35 -26.84 -23.21
N PRO A 166 -10.40 -27.71 -22.81
CA PRO A 166 -9.65 -28.52 -23.76
C PRO A 166 -10.51 -29.60 -24.42
N ASP A 167 -10.52 -29.59 -25.74
CA ASP A 167 -11.09 -30.62 -26.61
C ASP A 167 -10.00 -31.61 -27.10
N ALA A 168 -10.29 -32.37 -28.16
CA ALA A 168 -9.35 -33.36 -28.70
C ALA A 168 -8.19 -32.72 -29.51
N ASP A 169 -8.41 -31.53 -30.07
CA ASP A 169 -7.47 -30.84 -30.96
C ASP A 169 -6.69 -29.73 -30.23
N THR A 170 -7.05 -29.46 -28.97
CA THR A 170 -6.39 -28.47 -28.11
C THR A 170 -4.93 -28.81 -27.88
N ASP A 171 -4.05 -27.79 -27.92
CA ASP A 171 -2.62 -27.99 -27.71
C ASP A 171 -2.35 -28.64 -26.33
N PRO A 172 -1.41 -29.59 -26.24
CA PRO A 172 -1.00 -30.20 -24.98
C PRO A 172 -0.64 -29.19 -23.89
N ALA A 173 0.00 -28.06 -24.21
CA ALA A 173 0.35 -27.03 -23.24
C ALA A 173 -0.90 -26.40 -22.61
N ASP A 174 -1.91 -26.13 -23.43
CA ASP A 174 -3.16 -25.47 -23.04
C ASP A 174 -4.01 -26.39 -22.17
N THR A 175 -4.07 -27.67 -22.53
CA THR A 175 -4.74 -28.71 -21.74
C THR A 175 -4.15 -28.83 -20.33
N VAL A 176 -2.81 -28.77 -20.22
CA VAL A 176 -2.12 -28.81 -18.92
C VAL A 176 -2.38 -27.53 -18.15
N ALA A 177 -2.31 -26.35 -18.78
CA ALA A 177 -2.55 -25.06 -18.13
C ALA A 177 -3.97 -24.98 -17.55
N PHE A 178 -4.98 -25.35 -18.35
CA PHE A 178 -6.38 -25.38 -17.92
C PHE A 178 -6.60 -26.32 -16.73
N THR A 179 -6.02 -27.52 -16.78
CA THR A 179 -6.13 -28.50 -15.70
C THR A 179 -5.45 -28.05 -14.42
N CYS A 180 -4.26 -27.43 -14.53
CA CYS A 180 -3.56 -26.81 -13.41
C CYS A 180 -4.39 -25.70 -12.77
N ALA A 181 -5.08 -24.87 -13.56
CA ALA A 181 -5.94 -23.82 -13.03
C ALA A 181 -7.13 -24.37 -12.24
N LEU A 182 -7.81 -25.41 -12.75
CA LEU A 182 -8.87 -26.09 -12.02
C LEU A 182 -8.36 -26.79 -10.74
N ALA A 183 -7.19 -27.42 -10.81
CA ALA A 183 -6.54 -28.07 -9.68
C ALA A 183 -6.16 -27.07 -8.57
N TYR A 184 -5.72 -25.86 -8.96
CA TYR A 184 -5.47 -24.75 -8.05
C TYR A 184 -6.75 -24.38 -7.28
N LEU A 185 -7.86 -24.18 -7.99
CA LEU A 185 -9.14 -23.78 -7.38
C LEU A 185 -9.76 -24.87 -6.52
N HIS A 186 -9.57 -26.14 -6.88
CA HIS A 186 -10.03 -27.27 -6.07
C HIS A 186 -9.18 -27.46 -4.80
N GLY A 187 -7.99 -26.87 -4.73
CA GLY A 187 -7.06 -27.05 -3.61
C GLY A 187 -6.34 -28.41 -3.62
N THR A 188 -6.43 -29.17 -4.72
CA THR A 188 -5.74 -30.46 -4.87
C THR A 188 -4.93 -30.45 -6.16
N VAL A 189 -3.60 -30.44 -6.02
CA VAL A 189 -2.69 -30.45 -7.17
C VAL A 189 -2.06 -31.81 -7.34
N PRO A 190 -2.35 -32.55 -8.43
CA PRO A 190 -1.66 -33.79 -8.75
C PRO A 190 -0.15 -33.58 -8.79
N ALA A 191 0.63 -34.49 -8.19
CA ALA A 191 2.08 -34.32 -8.03
C ALA A 191 2.82 -34.02 -9.34
N ARG A 192 2.37 -34.61 -10.46
CA ARG A 192 2.96 -34.42 -11.80
C ARG A 192 2.67 -33.04 -12.41
N LEU A 193 1.64 -32.35 -11.95
CA LEU A 193 1.22 -31.03 -12.42
C LEU A 193 1.79 -29.89 -11.57
N ARG A 194 2.26 -30.18 -10.35
CA ARG A 194 2.72 -29.18 -9.38
C ARG A 194 3.80 -28.24 -9.92
N ARG A 195 4.67 -28.73 -10.81
CA ARG A 195 5.75 -27.94 -11.42
C ARG A 195 5.30 -26.87 -12.41
N PHE A 196 4.03 -26.87 -12.82
CA PHE A 196 3.48 -25.92 -13.79
C PHE A 196 2.56 -24.88 -13.14
N MET A 197 2.35 -24.93 -11.83
CA MET A 197 1.39 -24.07 -11.13
C MET A 197 1.78 -22.59 -11.15
N ASP A 198 3.09 -22.31 -11.24
CA ASP A 198 3.63 -20.95 -11.28
C ASP A 198 3.62 -20.35 -12.70
N ASP A 199 3.11 -21.09 -13.70
CA ASP A 199 3.04 -20.59 -15.07
C ASP A 199 2.01 -19.45 -15.19
N PRO A 200 2.34 -18.32 -15.86
CA PRO A 200 1.43 -17.19 -16.01
C PRO A 200 0.06 -17.57 -16.60
N ARG A 201 0.03 -18.54 -17.52
CA ARG A 201 -1.22 -18.97 -18.17
C ARG A 201 -2.15 -19.68 -17.18
N VAL A 202 -1.59 -20.41 -16.22
CA VAL A 202 -2.35 -21.05 -15.14
C VAL A 202 -3.01 -19.98 -14.27
N ARG A 203 -2.27 -18.91 -13.93
CA ARG A 203 -2.82 -17.78 -13.17
C ARG A 203 -3.97 -17.11 -13.94
N ASP A 204 -3.78 -16.79 -15.21
CA ASP A 204 -4.78 -16.08 -16.01
C ASP A 204 -6.09 -16.90 -16.14
N ILE A 205 -5.99 -18.22 -16.39
CA ILE A 205 -7.16 -19.12 -16.43
C ILE A 205 -7.80 -19.24 -15.04
N THR A 206 -7.00 -19.28 -13.97
CA THR A 206 -7.48 -19.34 -12.59
C THR A 206 -8.32 -18.11 -12.25
N GLU A 207 -7.88 -16.91 -12.63
CA GLU A 207 -8.60 -15.66 -12.40
C GLU A 207 -9.98 -15.67 -13.07
N ILE A 208 -10.06 -16.13 -14.32
CA ILE A 208 -11.33 -16.31 -15.04
C ILE A 208 -12.21 -17.34 -14.33
N ALA A 209 -11.65 -18.47 -13.94
CA ALA A 209 -12.40 -19.54 -13.30
C ALA A 209 -12.91 -19.16 -11.89
N GLN A 210 -12.23 -18.26 -11.17
CA GLN A 210 -12.76 -17.66 -9.92
C GLN A 210 -14.01 -16.82 -10.17
N GLN A 211 -14.04 -16.06 -11.28
CA GLN A 211 -15.19 -15.23 -11.64
C GLN A 211 -16.43 -16.07 -12.00
N CYS A 212 -16.25 -17.31 -12.46
CA CYS A 212 -17.33 -18.24 -12.80
C CYS A 212 -18.18 -18.67 -11.59
N ARG A 213 -17.67 -18.48 -10.36
CA ARG A 213 -18.32 -18.88 -9.09
C ARG A 213 -18.81 -20.32 -9.12
N TYR A 214 -17.97 -21.24 -9.61
CA TYR A 214 -18.27 -22.67 -9.55
C TYR A 214 -18.38 -23.13 -8.10
N LYS A 215 -19.34 -24.02 -7.84
CA LYS A 215 -19.38 -24.78 -6.59
C LYS A 215 -18.21 -25.75 -6.55
N PRO A 216 -17.69 -26.10 -5.35
CA PRO A 216 -16.60 -27.06 -5.23
C PRO A 216 -16.85 -28.38 -5.98
N ALA A 217 -18.10 -28.88 -5.96
CA ALA A 217 -18.50 -30.07 -6.71
C ALA A 217 -18.38 -29.90 -8.25
N GLU A 218 -18.78 -28.74 -8.79
CA GLU A 218 -18.65 -28.47 -10.23
C GLU A 218 -17.17 -28.45 -10.64
N ILE A 219 -16.29 -27.88 -9.82
CA ILE A 219 -14.83 -27.89 -10.08
C ILE A 219 -14.28 -29.31 -10.01
N ALA A 220 -14.71 -30.12 -9.04
CA ALA A 220 -14.29 -31.52 -8.91
C ALA A 220 -14.70 -32.35 -10.14
N ASP A 221 -15.92 -32.15 -10.65
CA ASP A 221 -16.42 -32.83 -11.85
C ASP A 221 -15.62 -32.43 -13.09
N LEU A 222 -15.40 -31.13 -13.30
CA LEU A 222 -14.57 -30.61 -14.40
C LEU A 222 -13.15 -31.18 -14.32
N LEU A 223 -12.54 -31.14 -13.14
CA LEU A 223 -11.18 -31.65 -12.92
C LEU A 223 -11.10 -33.16 -13.21
N THR A 224 -12.09 -33.93 -12.78
CA THR A 224 -12.18 -35.37 -13.06
C THR A 224 -12.25 -35.66 -14.56
N ALA A 225 -13.00 -34.84 -15.31
CA ALA A 225 -13.11 -34.98 -16.76
C ALA A 225 -11.80 -34.65 -17.51
N VAL A 226 -11.09 -33.59 -17.10
CA VAL A 226 -9.90 -33.11 -17.84
C VAL A 226 -8.58 -33.75 -17.40
N THR A 227 -8.49 -34.25 -16.16
CA THR A 227 -7.23 -34.80 -15.60
C THR A 227 -6.62 -35.93 -16.45
N PRO A 228 -7.37 -36.95 -16.93
CA PRO A 228 -6.81 -38.00 -17.78
C PRO A 228 -6.19 -37.46 -19.08
N ARG A 229 -6.83 -36.44 -19.67
CA ARG A 229 -6.32 -35.75 -20.88
C ARG A 229 -5.02 -35.02 -20.56
N ALA A 230 -4.97 -34.26 -19.47
CA ALA A 230 -3.75 -33.56 -19.05
C ALA A 230 -2.58 -34.52 -18.80
N LEU A 231 -2.83 -35.67 -18.16
CA LEU A 231 -1.79 -36.68 -17.95
C LEU A 231 -1.25 -37.27 -19.26
N THR A 232 -2.09 -37.32 -20.30
CA THR A 232 -1.69 -37.73 -21.65
C THR A 232 -0.91 -36.61 -22.35
N ALA A 233 -1.42 -35.37 -22.29
CA ALA A 233 -0.79 -34.17 -22.83
C ALA A 233 0.63 -33.98 -22.27
N LEU A 234 0.85 -34.24 -20.97
CA LEU A 234 2.18 -34.20 -20.35
C LEU A 234 3.22 -35.09 -21.03
N ARG A 235 2.79 -36.21 -21.63
CA ARG A 235 3.70 -37.13 -22.35
C ARG A 235 4.01 -36.63 -23.75
N ALA A 236 3.15 -35.80 -24.33
CA ALA A 236 3.31 -35.19 -25.64
C ALA A 236 4.15 -33.90 -25.61
N LEU A 237 4.48 -33.38 -24.42
CA LEU A 237 5.32 -32.19 -24.26
C LEU A 237 6.82 -32.51 -24.40
N ALA A 238 7.52 -31.73 -25.22
CA ALA A 238 8.97 -31.72 -25.27
C ALA A 238 9.54 -30.91 -24.10
N ARG A 239 10.59 -31.46 -23.46
CA ARG A 239 11.28 -30.81 -22.34
C ARG A 239 12.10 -29.59 -22.82
N PRO A 240 12.35 -28.58 -21.97
CA PRO A 240 13.03 -27.34 -22.36
C PRO A 240 14.40 -27.57 -23.02
N HIS A 241 15.20 -28.50 -22.49
CA HIS A 241 16.51 -28.84 -23.08
C HIS A 241 16.39 -29.38 -24.51
N ARG A 242 15.31 -30.11 -24.81
CA ARG A 242 15.08 -30.67 -26.15
C ARG A 242 14.63 -29.58 -27.12
N VAL A 243 13.85 -28.61 -26.65
CA VAL A 243 13.47 -27.43 -27.44
C VAL A 243 14.73 -26.68 -27.86
N TRP A 244 15.60 -26.37 -26.89
CA TRP A 244 16.87 -25.69 -27.16
C TRP A 244 17.79 -26.52 -28.07
N ALA A 245 17.94 -27.82 -27.82
CA ALA A 245 18.82 -28.67 -28.63
C ALA A 245 18.35 -28.82 -30.09
N VAL A 246 17.04 -28.75 -30.34
CA VAL A 246 16.46 -28.94 -31.69
C VAL A 246 16.34 -27.62 -32.43
N LEU A 247 15.90 -26.55 -31.76
CA LEU A 247 15.66 -25.26 -32.40
C LEU A 247 16.81 -24.28 -32.22
N GLY A 248 17.72 -24.45 -31.25
CA GLY A 248 18.73 -23.44 -30.91
C GLY A 248 18.19 -22.24 -30.12
N VAL A 249 16.88 -22.23 -29.82
CA VAL A 249 16.19 -21.19 -29.05
C VAL A 249 15.38 -21.78 -27.91
N THR A 250 15.12 -20.99 -26.88
CA THR A 250 14.31 -21.39 -25.73
C THR A 250 12.82 -21.22 -26.01
N ALA A 251 11.97 -21.97 -25.28
CA ALA A 251 10.53 -21.82 -25.38
C ALA A 251 10.03 -20.43 -24.94
N GLU A 252 10.78 -19.70 -24.11
CA GLU A 252 10.43 -18.34 -23.66
C GLU A 252 10.53 -17.34 -24.81
N GLU A 253 11.57 -17.45 -25.64
CA GLU A 253 11.81 -16.55 -26.78
C GLU A 253 10.75 -16.71 -27.88
N ILE A 254 10.07 -17.87 -27.93
CA ILE A 254 9.06 -18.18 -28.95
C ILE A 254 7.63 -18.22 -28.39
N ALA A 255 7.42 -17.86 -27.12
CA ALA A 255 6.14 -18.03 -26.42
C ALA A 255 4.98 -17.25 -27.05
N HIS A 256 5.26 -16.16 -27.77
CA HIS A 256 4.25 -15.39 -28.51
C HIS A 256 3.77 -16.07 -29.79
N HIS A 257 4.54 -17.00 -30.33
CA HIS A 257 4.24 -17.70 -31.59
C HIS A 257 3.74 -19.13 -31.37
N VAL A 258 4.12 -19.75 -30.24
CA VAL A 258 3.86 -21.16 -29.97
C VAL A 258 3.31 -21.33 -28.56
N PRO A 259 2.18 -22.02 -28.38
CA PRO A 259 1.69 -22.38 -27.06
C PRO A 259 2.76 -23.11 -26.26
N SER A 260 3.02 -22.62 -25.05
CA SER A 260 4.00 -23.22 -24.15
C SER A 260 3.47 -23.25 -22.71
N ILE A 261 4.04 -24.14 -21.90
CA ILE A 261 3.80 -24.21 -20.45
C ILE A 261 5.05 -24.65 -19.72
N GLY A 262 5.51 -23.87 -18.73
CA GLY A 262 6.73 -24.13 -17.98
C GLY A 262 7.93 -24.39 -18.89
N ARG A 263 8.07 -23.61 -19.96
CA ARG A 263 9.08 -23.75 -21.02
C ARG A 263 9.02 -25.04 -21.85
N HIS A 264 7.92 -25.78 -21.78
CA HIS A 264 7.65 -26.93 -22.63
C HIS A 264 6.74 -26.52 -23.79
N ILE A 265 6.90 -27.16 -24.95
CA ILE A 265 5.99 -27.05 -26.10
C ILE A 265 5.59 -28.45 -26.55
N ALA A 266 4.52 -28.58 -27.34
CA ALA A 266 4.14 -29.85 -27.93
C ALA A 266 5.28 -30.43 -28.80
N ALA A 267 5.58 -31.72 -28.65
CA ALA A 267 6.65 -32.38 -29.40
C ALA A 267 6.39 -32.42 -30.91
N GLU A 268 5.12 -32.45 -31.30
CA GLU A 268 4.71 -32.31 -32.70
C GLU A 268 5.02 -30.92 -33.25
N ARG A 269 4.66 -29.86 -32.50
CA ARG A 269 5.01 -28.48 -32.87
C ARG A 269 6.52 -28.28 -32.96
N LEU A 270 7.28 -28.83 -32.02
CA LEU A 270 8.74 -28.82 -32.07
C LEU A 270 9.28 -29.45 -33.36
N ARG A 271 8.71 -30.59 -33.78
CA ARG A 271 9.10 -31.27 -35.02
C ARG A 271 8.78 -30.41 -36.25
N VAL A 272 7.57 -29.85 -36.32
CA VAL A 272 7.15 -28.98 -37.44
C VAL A 272 8.04 -27.75 -37.57
N LEU A 273 8.37 -27.09 -36.45
CA LEU A 273 9.26 -25.93 -36.44
C LEU A 273 10.69 -26.28 -36.87
N ALA A 274 11.15 -27.49 -36.57
CA ALA A 274 12.48 -27.96 -36.99
C ALA A 274 12.51 -28.33 -38.48
N ASP A 275 11.48 -29.01 -38.97
CA ASP A 275 11.40 -29.48 -40.35
C ASP A 275 11.11 -28.33 -41.33
N THR A 276 10.32 -27.34 -40.91
CA THR A 276 9.94 -26.18 -41.73
C THR A 276 9.96 -24.92 -40.87
N PRO A 277 11.17 -24.36 -40.60
CA PRO A 277 11.30 -23.20 -39.74
C PRO A 277 10.63 -21.97 -40.38
N PRO A 278 9.69 -21.32 -39.68
CA PRO A 278 9.05 -20.11 -40.18
C PRO A 278 10.03 -18.93 -40.18
N HIS A 279 9.73 -17.89 -40.96
CA HIS A 279 10.62 -16.72 -41.12
C HIS A 279 11.03 -16.08 -39.80
N TRP A 280 10.08 -15.88 -38.88
CA TRP A 280 10.36 -15.29 -37.57
C TRP A 280 11.36 -16.11 -36.74
N LEU A 281 11.41 -17.44 -36.92
CA LEU A 281 12.37 -18.29 -36.21
C LEU A 281 13.77 -18.16 -36.84
N LEU A 282 13.82 -18.02 -38.18
CA LEU A 282 15.06 -17.76 -38.90
C LEU A 282 15.65 -16.38 -38.55
N GLU A 283 14.81 -15.36 -38.44
CA GLU A 283 15.20 -14.03 -37.95
C GLU A 283 15.77 -14.12 -36.54
N LEU A 284 15.07 -14.82 -35.63
CA LEU A 284 15.56 -15.02 -34.26
C LEU A 284 16.93 -15.74 -34.23
N HIS A 285 17.16 -16.69 -35.13
CA HIS A 285 18.47 -17.34 -35.25
C HIS A 285 19.54 -16.38 -35.76
N ALA A 286 19.21 -15.57 -36.77
CA ALA A 286 20.11 -14.56 -37.30
C ALA A 286 20.49 -13.52 -36.23
N ASP A 287 19.53 -13.09 -35.42
CA ASP A 287 19.76 -12.17 -34.30
C ASP A 287 20.71 -12.78 -33.26
N ARG A 288 20.53 -14.06 -32.88
CA ARG A 288 21.47 -14.73 -31.96
C ARG A 288 22.86 -14.89 -32.52
N GLU A 289 22.97 -15.26 -33.79
CA GLU A 289 24.28 -15.36 -34.47
C GLU A 289 24.97 -13.99 -34.51
N LEU A 290 24.21 -12.92 -34.75
CA LEU A 290 24.71 -11.55 -34.69
C LEU A 290 25.17 -11.16 -33.28
N GLU A 291 24.41 -11.50 -32.24
CA GLU A 291 24.81 -11.29 -30.84
C GLU A 291 26.10 -12.04 -30.49
N HIS A 292 26.20 -13.32 -30.88
CA HIS A 292 27.39 -14.14 -30.66
C HIS A 292 28.62 -13.59 -31.40
N ALA A 293 28.45 -13.18 -32.66
CA ALA A 293 29.51 -12.57 -33.45
C ALA A 293 29.97 -11.24 -32.83
N THR A 294 29.02 -10.40 -32.42
CA THR A 294 29.31 -9.12 -31.74
C THR A 294 30.09 -9.35 -30.45
N ALA A 295 29.65 -10.30 -29.60
CA ALA A 295 30.36 -10.64 -28.38
C ALA A 295 31.77 -11.22 -28.65
N ALA A 296 31.95 -11.99 -29.71
CA ALA A 296 33.26 -12.50 -30.11
C ALA A 296 34.21 -11.38 -30.55
N VAL A 297 33.71 -10.42 -31.34
CA VAL A 297 34.46 -9.22 -31.76
C VAL A 297 34.85 -8.38 -30.55
N THR A 298 33.93 -8.10 -29.63
CA THR A 298 34.25 -7.35 -28.40
C THR A 298 35.35 -8.03 -27.60
N ARG A 299 35.24 -9.35 -27.37
CA ARG A 299 36.29 -10.12 -26.68
C ARG A 299 37.63 -10.10 -27.41
N TRP A 300 37.63 -10.06 -28.74
CA TRP A 300 38.84 -9.96 -29.53
C TRP A 300 39.48 -8.57 -29.42
N LEU A 301 38.67 -7.51 -29.54
CA LEU A 301 39.12 -6.12 -29.38
C LEU A 301 39.74 -5.88 -28.00
N ASP A 302 39.10 -6.38 -26.93
CA ASP A 302 39.64 -6.27 -25.57
C ASP A 302 41.01 -6.95 -25.44
N ARG A 303 41.17 -8.15 -26.03
CA ARG A 303 42.45 -8.86 -26.02
C ARG A 303 43.54 -8.11 -26.78
N GLU A 304 43.21 -7.57 -27.95
CA GLU A 304 44.18 -6.82 -28.76
C GLU A 304 44.57 -5.51 -28.08
N TRP A 305 43.61 -4.80 -27.48
CA TRP A 305 43.89 -3.60 -26.68
C TRP A 305 44.88 -3.89 -25.55
N HIS A 306 44.62 -4.93 -24.76
CA HIS A 306 45.55 -5.32 -23.68
C HIS A 306 46.91 -5.81 -24.21
N ALA A 307 46.95 -6.45 -25.37
CA ALA A 307 48.21 -6.83 -26.01
C ALA A 307 49.02 -5.60 -26.44
N GLN A 308 48.36 -4.59 -27.02
CA GLN A 308 48.98 -3.32 -27.38
C GLN A 308 49.50 -2.57 -26.15
N GLN A 309 48.72 -2.52 -25.06
CA GLN A 309 49.17 -1.91 -23.80
C GLN A 309 50.43 -2.60 -23.25
N ARG A 310 50.46 -3.93 -23.20
CA ARG A 310 51.65 -4.67 -22.75
C ARG A 310 52.88 -4.42 -23.63
N ARG A 311 52.69 -4.31 -24.95
CA ARG A 311 53.78 -3.95 -25.88
C ARG A 311 54.29 -2.53 -25.60
N ALA A 312 53.40 -1.56 -25.42
CA ALA A 312 53.76 -0.19 -25.09
C ALA A 312 54.50 -0.10 -23.75
N GLU A 313 54.02 -0.77 -22.71
CA GLU A 313 54.71 -0.85 -21.41
C GLU A 313 56.08 -1.51 -21.53
N ALA A 314 56.23 -2.57 -22.33
CA ALA A 314 57.52 -3.22 -22.55
C ALA A 314 58.52 -2.28 -23.25
N VAL A 315 58.05 -1.48 -24.21
CA VAL A 315 58.87 -0.45 -24.87
C VAL A 315 59.29 0.64 -23.87
N CYS A 316 58.37 1.15 -23.04
CA CYS A 316 58.71 2.12 -22.00
C CYS A 316 59.73 1.56 -21.01
N ARG A 317 59.53 0.34 -20.50
CA ARG A 317 60.49 -0.33 -19.60
C ARG A 317 61.84 -0.57 -20.25
N ALA A 318 61.88 -0.89 -21.54
CA ALA A 318 63.14 -1.04 -22.28
C ALA A 318 63.86 0.31 -22.45
N ALA A 319 63.12 1.40 -22.68
CA ALA A 319 63.69 2.75 -22.76
C ALA A 319 64.21 3.23 -21.39
N GLU A 320 63.47 2.98 -20.30
CA GLU A 320 63.91 3.24 -18.92
C GLU A 320 65.20 2.47 -18.61
N ALA A 321 65.26 1.18 -18.99
CA ALA A 321 66.47 0.39 -18.81
C ALA A 321 67.67 0.95 -19.58
N VAL A 322 67.49 1.56 -20.76
CA VAL A 322 68.60 2.21 -21.48
C VAL A 322 69.02 3.52 -20.81
N ILE A 323 68.06 4.31 -20.32
CA ILE A 323 68.33 5.56 -19.60
C ILE A 323 69.05 5.31 -18.28
N ASP A 324 68.73 4.23 -17.58
CA ASP A 324 69.35 3.87 -16.31
C ASP A 324 70.81 3.42 -16.41
N HIS A 325 71.35 3.17 -17.62
CA HIS A 325 72.72 2.72 -17.81
C HIS A 325 73.59 3.81 -18.46
N MET A 326 74.66 4.22 -17.78
CA MET A 326 75.68 5.07 -18.36
C MET A 326 76.82 4.23 -18.93
N SER A 327 77.26 4.54 -20.16
CA SER A 327 78.46 3.92 -20.76
C SER A 327 79.71 4.30 -19.96
N ASP A 328 80.70 3.41 -19.90
CA ASP A 328 81.96 3.72 -19.20
C ASP A 328 82.66 4.95 -19.76
N ASP A 329 82.57 5.18 -21.08
CA ASP A 329 83.11 6.38 -21.73
C ASP A 329 82.50 7.67 -21.17
N ALA A 330 81.17 7.71 -21.05
CA ALA A 330 80.45 8.85 -20.47
C ALA A 330 80.78 9.05 -18.99
N VAL A 331 80.97 7.97 -18.23
CA VAL A 331 81.37 8.05 -16.82
C VAL A 331 82.82 8.53 -16.69
N ALA A 332 83.72 8.04 -17.54
CA ALA A 332 85.12 8.46 -17.63
C ALA A 332 85.26 9.93 -17.97
N GLU A 333 84.50 10.41 -18.96
CA GLU A 333 84.43 11.83 -19.32
C GLU A 333 83.95 12.69 -18.15
N LEU A 334 82.87 12.26 -17.47
CA LEU A 334 82.23 13.00 -16.39
C LEU A 334 83.12 13.16 -15.13
N PHE A 335 83.95 12.15 -14.83
CA PHE A 335 84.92 12.23 -13.72
C PHE A 335 86.33 12.67 -14.15
N GLY A 336 86.60 12.83 -15.46
CA GLY A 336 87.90 13.23 -15.99
C GLY A 336 89.01 12.19 -15.76
N VAL A 337 88.65 10.90 -15.77
CA VAL A 337 89.56 9.77 -15.54
C VAL A 337 89.58 8.88 -16.78
N PRO A 338 90.73 8.28 -17.16
CA PRO A 338 90.80 7.35 -18.28
C PRO A 338 89.80 6.18 -18.19
N VAL A 339 89.22 5.79 -19.32
CA VAL A 339 88.14 4.77 -19.39
C VAL A 339 88.59 3.39 -18.91
N ASP A 340 89.85 3.03 -19.13
CA ASP A 340 90.49 1.81 -18.64
C ASP A 340 90.41 1.70 -17.11
N LEU A 341 90.58 2.82 -16.40
CA LEU A 341 90.46 2.84 -14.94
C LEU A 341 89.00 2.77 -14.49
N ILE A 342 88.07 3.40 -15.21
CA ILE A 342 86.64 3.33 -14.92
C ILE A 342 86.12 1.89 -15.11
N LEU A 343 86.57 1.18 -16.14
CA LEU A 343 86.22 -0.23 -16.34
C LEU A 343 86.62 -1.12 -15.15
N GLU A 344 87.82 -0.91 -14.59
CA GLU A 344 88.31 -1.66 -13.44
C GLU A 344 87.66 -1.23 -12.12
N LEU A 345 87.18 0.02 -12.04
CA LEU A 345 86.53 0.58 -10.86
C LEU A 345 85.02 0.33 -10.78
N ARG A 346 84.46 -0.40 -11.75
CA ARG A 346 83.02 -0.71 -11.80
C ARG A 346 82.48 -1.20 -10.45
N PRO A 347 81.25 -0.82 -10.10
CA PRO A 347 80.59 -1.39 -8.93
C PRO A 347 80.43 -2.89 -9.10
N ARG A 348 80.18 -3.62 -8.00
CA ARG A 348 79.98 -5.08 -8.04
C ARG A 348 78.83 -5.54 -8.95
N SER A 349 77.86 -4.66 -9.21
CA SER A 349 76.79 -4.87 -10.20
C SER A 349 77.28 -4.88 -11.66
N ASN A 350 78.56 -4.57 -11.90
CA ASN A 350 79.22 -4.48 -13.20
C ASN A 350 78.57 -3.50 -14.18
N ARG A 351 77.79 -2.54 -13.66
CA ARG A 351 77.01 -1.56 -14.43
C ARG A 351 77.01 -0.22 -13.72
N TRP A 352 77.23 0.86 -14.47
CA TRP A 352 77.06 2.23 -13.99
C TRP A 352 75.60 2.63 -14.11
N THR A 353 74.90 2.68 -12.98
CA THR A 353 73.55 3.24 -12.97
C THR A 353 73.60 4.75 -12.81
N THR A 354 72.67 5.48 -13.42
CA THR A 354 72.55 6.94 -13.31
C THR A 354 72.53 7.38 -11.85
N ALA A 355 71.74 6.72 -11.00
CA ALA A 355 71.67 7.00 -9.56
C ALA A 355 73.01 6.79 -8.83
N TYR A 356 73.77 5.74 -9.19
CA TYR A 356 75.07 5.48 -8.58
C TYR A 356 76.13 6.48 -9.03
N VAL A 357 76.10 6.88 -10.31
CA VAL A 357 76.98 7.93 -10.83
C VAL A 357 76.65 9.28 -10.20
N GLU A 358 75.38 9.61 -10.01
CA GLU A 358 74.93 10.83 -9.33
C GLU A 358 75.36 10.85 -7.84
N GLU A 359 75.27 9.70 -7.15
CA GLU A 359 75.79 9.55 -5.79
C GLU A 359 77.30 9.78 -5.74
N LEU A 360 78.06 9.25 -6.71
CA LEU A 360 79.51 9.47 -6.80
C LEU A 360 79.87 10.94 -7.09
N LEU A 361 79.07 11.63 -7.91
CA LEU A 361 79.21 13.08 -8.15
C LEU A 361 78.96 13.91 -6.88
N HIS A 362 78.01 13.49 -6.04
CA HIS A 362 77.69 14.16 -4.78
C HIS A 362 78.74 13.87 -3.70
N THR A 363 79.07 12.60 -3.50
CA THR A 363 79.97 12.14 -2.43
C THR A 363 81.44 12.45 -2.73
N ARG A 364 81.80 12.58 -4.02
CA ARG A 364 83.14 12.95 -4.54
C ARG A 364 84.28 12.19 -3.87
N PRO A 365 84.28 10.85 -3.94
CA PRO A 365 85.28 10.04 -3.28
C PRO A 365 86.68 10.36 -3.82
N LEU A 366 87.68 10.30 -2.93
CA LEU A 366 89.06 10.70 -3.26
C LEU A 366 89.64 9.94 -4.45
N TRP A 367 89.29 8.66 -4.59
CA TRP A 367 89.79 7.80 -5.65
C TRP A 367 89.29 8.18 -7.06
N LEU A 368 88.21 8.94 -7.21
CA LEU A 368 87.74 9.44 -8.51
C LEU A 368 88.34 10.80 -8.89
N ARG A 369 89.17 11.42 -8.05
CA ARG A 369 89.68 12.78 -8.28
C ARG A 369 90.89 12.85 -9.20
N SER A 370 91.60 11.74 -9.39
CA SER A 370 92.73 11.66 -10.33
C SER A 370 93.03 10.22 -10.72
N ALA A 371 93.65 10.05 -11.89
CA ALA A 371 94.06 8.74 -12.39
C ALA A 371 95.03 8.01 -11.45
N HIS A 372 95.88 8.75 -10.73
CA HIS A 372 96.82 8.15 -9.76
C HIS A 372 96.08 7.52 -8.56
N LEU A 373 95.08 8.24 -8.01
CA LEU A 373 94.30 7.75 -6.88
C LEU A 373 93.34 6.63 -7.28
N ALA A 374 92.80 6.69 -8.50
CA ALA A 374 92.01 5.63 -9.09
C ALA A 374 92.80 4.31 -9.17
N ARG A 375 94.06 4.35 -9.64
CA ARG A 375 94.94 3.16 -9.69
C ARG A 375 95.27 2.60 -8.31
N ALA A 376 95.49 3.47 -7.33
CA ALA A 376 95.73 3.03 -5.95
C ALA A 376 94.49 2.32 -5.37
N GLU A 377 93.29 2.81 -5.67
CA GLU A 377 92.04 2.19 -5.27
C GLU A 377 91.80 0.84 -5.98
N ILE A 378 92.10 0.74 -7.27
CA ILE A 378 92.07 -0.53 -8.00
C ILE A 378 93.00 -1.55 -7.33
N ALA A 379 94.24 -1.17 -7.04
CA ALA A 379 95.20 -2.07 -6.40
C ALA A 379 94.82 -2.46 -4.96
N ARG A 380 93.97 -1.66 -4.29
CA ARG A 380 93.45 -1.93 -2.95
C ARG A 380 92.27 -2.89 -2.96
N ARG A 381 91.44 -2.85 -4.01
CA ARG A 381 90.29 -3.74 -4.21
C ARG A 381 90.76 -5.13 -4.63
#